data_AF-A0A1Y5ECA7-F1
#
_entry.id   AF-A0A1Y5ECA7-F1
#
_cell.length_a   1.000
_cell.length_b   1.000
_cell.length_c   1.000
_cell.angle_alpha   90.00
_cell.angle_beta   90.00
_cell.angle_gamma   90.00
#
_symmetry.space_group_name_H-M   'P 1'
#
loop_
_entity.id
_entity.type
_entity.pdbx_description
1 polymer ?
#
loop_
_entity_poly.entity_id
_entity_poly.type
_entity_poly.pdbx_seq_one_letter_code
_entity_poly.pdbx_strand_id
1 'polypeptide(L)'
;MSSRREAERDFLYQKYFMAMLFVFIGTMMVIWADDEGIPFALFLIDSETVSGTVTALERVGLDRIYSFSFLSQNGNEYSNSELVNRFLLLDAKVGDTIEVTIFPLYPEISAITSLIPSLENGFWIMLTGAAFVVLAAVISVFSILQLVTHRKQDRYY
;
A
#
# COMPACT_ATOMS: atom_id res chain seq x y z
N MET A 1 -5.46 -45.46 -16.03
CA MET A 1 -6.52 -44.43 -16.08
C MET A 1 -6.70 -43.92 -14.67
N SER A 2 -6.24 -42.71 -14.34
CA SER A 2 -6.61 -42.12 -13.05
C SER A 2 -8.12 -41.97 -13.03
N SER A 3 -8.74 -42.33 -11.90
CA SER A 3 -10.19 -42.20 -11.80
C SER A 3 -10.55 -40.71 -11.89
N ARG A 4 -11.68 -40.35 -12.51
CA ARG A 4 -12.13 -38.95 -12.66
C ARG A 4 -12.07 -38.15 -11.34
N ARG A 5 -12.24 -38.84 -10.20
CA ARG A 5 -12.11 -38.28 -8.84
C ARG A 5 -10.68 -37.89 -8.45
N GLU A 6 -9.68 -38.66 -8.83
CA GLU A 6 -8.27 -38.31 -8.58
C GLU A 6 -7.87 -37.06 -9.34
N ALA A 7 -8.31 -36.92 -10.60
CA ALA A 7 -8.09 -35.74 -11.42
C ALA A 7 -8.78 -34.48 -10.84
N GLU A 8 -10.01 -34.62 -10.32
CA GLU A 8 -10.72 -33.52 -9.64
C GLU A 8 -10.00 -33.08 -8.36
N ARG A 9 -9.45 -34.02 -7.59
CA ARG A 9 -8.69 -33.73 -6.37
C ARG A 9 -7.37 -33.02 -6.67
N ASP A 10 -6.61 -33.50 -7.65
CA ASP A 10 -5.36 -32.86 -8.07
C ASP A 10 -5.59 -31.46 -8.62
N PHE A 11 -6.67 -31.23 -9.36
CA PHE A 11 -7.06 -29.91 -9.83
C PHE A 11 -7.38 -28.95 -8.66
N LEU A 12 -8.08 -29.42 -7.62
CA LEU A 12 -8.35 -28.62 -6.43
C LEU A 12 -7.07 -28.27 -5.65
N TYR A 13 -6.11 -29.21 -5.56
CA TYR A 13 -4.81 -28.93 -4.95
C TYR A 13 -3.99 -27.93 -5.76
N GLN A 14 -3.95 -28.06 -7.09
CA GLN A 14 -3.26 -27.11 -7.96
C GLN A 14 -3.87 -25.71 -7.86
N LYS A 15 -5.21 -25.62 -7.85
CA LYS A 15 -5.94 -24.36 -7.68
C LYS A 15 -5.65 -23.71 -6.33
N TYR A 16 -5.61 -24.50 -5.26
CA TYR A 16 -5.25 -24.01 -3.93
C TYR A 16 -3.81 -23.49 -3.87
N PHE A 17 -2.85 -24.25 -4.41
CA PHE A 17 -1.44 -23.84 -4.45
C PHE A 17 -1.25 -22.54 -5.24
N MET A 18 -1.90 -22.44 -6.40
CA MET A 18 -1.85 -21.23 -7.23
C MET A 18 -2.47 -20.02 -6.52
N ALA A 19 -3.59 -20.22 -5.82
CA ALA A 19 -4.21 -19.18 -5.01
C ALA A 19 -3.29 -18.73 -3.87
N MET A 20 -2.61 -19.67 -3.20
CA MET A 20 -1.63 -19.34 -2.14
C MET A 20 -0.45 -18.53 -2.68
N LEU A 21 0.03 -18.86 -3.88
CA LEU A 21 1.07 -18.07 -4.56
C LEU A 21 0.59 -16.64 -4.85
N PHE A 22 -0.65 -16.47 -5.32
CA PHE A 22 -1.21 -15.14 -5.54
C PHE A 22 -1.41 -14.34 -4.25
N VAL A 23 -1.79 -14.98 -3.14
CA VAL A 23 -1.81 -14.33 -1.82
C VAL A 23 -0.42 -13.83 -1.46
N PHE A 24 0.62 -14.65 -1.66
CA PHE A 24 2.00 -14.25 -1.36
C PHE A 24 2.44 -13.04 -2.20
N ILE A 25 2.23 -13.09 -3.52
CA ILE A 25 2.57 -11.99 -4.43
C ILE A 25 1.79 -10.72 -4.07
N GLY A 26 0.48 -10.83 -3.86
CA GLY A 26 -0.35 -9.68 -3.49
C GLY A 26 0.05 -9.06 -2.15
N THR A 27 0.44 -9.88 -1.18
CA THR A 27 0.95 -9.40 0.12
C THR A 27 2.27 -8.65 -0.05
N MET A 28 3.19 -9.16 -0.88
CA MET A 28 4.44 -8.47 -1.22
C MET A 28 4.18 -7.12 -1.89
N MET A 29 3.19 -7.03 -2.79
CA MET A 29 2.80 -5.75 -3.41
C MET A 29 2.26 -4.75 -2.39
N VAL A 30 1.46 -5.19 -1.42
CA VAL A 30 0.93 -4.32 -0.35
C VAL A 30 2.06 -3.80 0.52
N ILE A 31 2.96 -4.68 0.99
CA ILE A 31 4.10 -4.30 1.84
C ILE A 31 5.08 -3.39 1.11
N TRP A 32 5.23 -3.56 -0.21
CA TRP A 32 6.16 -2.72 -0.96
C TRP A 32 5.63 -1.31 -1.26
N ALA A 33 4.31 -1.13 -1.21
CA ALA A 33 3.65 0.11 -1.58
C ALA A 33 2.92 0.78 -0.39
N ASP A 34 3.13 0.32 0.84
CA ASP A 34 2.44 0.84 2.03
C ASP A 34 2.91 2.24 2.40
N ASP A 35 4.20 2.53 2.28
CA ASP A 35 4.81 3.84 2.54
C ASP A 35 4.19 4.97 1.70
N GLU A 36 3.73 4.68 0.48
CA GLU A 36 3.04 5.64 -0.39
C GLU A 36 1.52 5.49 -0.33
N GLY A 37 1.03 4.25 -0.30
CA GLY A 37 -0.38 3.92 -0.43
C GLY A 37 -1.20 4.25 0.82
N ILE A 38 -0.64 4.05 2.03
CA ILE A 38 -1.35 4.36 3.27
C ILE A 38 -1.54 5.87 3.44
N PRO A 39 -0.50 6.73 3.31
CA PRO A 39 -0.68 8.17 3.41
C PRO A 39 -1.70 8.71 2.40
N PHE A 40 -1.62 8.27 1.14
CA PHE A 40 -2.58 8.69 0.11
C PHE A 40 -4.02 8.26 0.43
N ALA A 41 -4.21 7.02 0.91
CA ALA A 41 -5.52 6.55 1.34
C ALA A 41 -6.08 7.38 2.50
N LEU A 42 -5.24 7.80 3.44
CA LEU A 42 -5.65 8.64 4.57
C LEU A 42 -6.01 10.05 4.11
N PHE A 43 -5.22 10.65 3.21
CA PHE A 43 -5.54 11.96 2.63
C PHE A 43 -6.84 11.96 1.81
N LEU A 44 -7.22 10.83 1.22
CA LEU A 44 -8.53 10.68 0.56
C LEU A 44 -9.70 10.66 1.56
N ILE A 45 -9.47 10.20 2.79
CA ILE A 45 -10.51 10.11 3.83
C ILE A 45 -10.73 11.47 4.48
N ASP A 46 -9.65 12.09 4.92
CA ASP A 46 -9.64 13.41 5.52
C ASP A 46 -8.26 14.05 5.31
N SER A 47 -8.23 15.35 5.09
CA SER A 47 -6.98 16.05 4.84
C SER A 47 -7.11 17.51 5.23
N GLU A 48 -6.08 18.02 5.88
CA GLU A 48 -5.95 19.43 6.19
C GLU A 48 -4.65 19.96 5.58
N THR A 49 -4.72 21.15 4.99
CA THR A 49 -3.53 21.83 4.44
C THR A 49 -3.05 22.87 5.44
N VAL A 50 -1.79 22.77 5.83
CA VAL A 50 -1.10 23.69 6.73
C VAL A 50 0.13 24.28 6.07
N SER A 51 0.54 25.47 6.51
CA SER A 51 1.79 26.07 6.06
C SER A 51 2.98 25.45 6.81
N GLY A 52 3.88 24.82 6.07
CA GLY A 52 5.17 24.35 6.55
C GLY A 52 6.32 25.22 6.07
N THR A 53 7.52 24.97 6.59
CA THR A 53 8.76 25.61 6.16
C THR A 53 9.80 24.56 5.83
N VAL A 54 10.52 24.72 4.73
CA VAL A 54 11.64 23.83 4.38
C VAL A 54 12.81 24.10 5.31
N THR A 55 13.20 23.11 6.11
CA THR A 55 14.27 23.23 7.11
C THR A 55 15.61 22.77 6.58
N ALA A 56 15.63 21.77 5.70
CA ALA A 56 16.85 21.29 5.05
C ALA A 56 16.56 20.77 3.64
N LEU A 57 17.57 20.84 2.79
CA LEU A 57 17.56 20.29 1.45
C LEU A 57 18.86 19.53 1.22
N GLU A 58 18.76 18.22 1.06
CA GLU A 58 19.89 17.36 0.79
C GLU A 58 19.79 16.80 -0.63
N ARG A 59 20.94 16.64 -1.29
CA ARG A 59 20.98 16.04 -2.63
C ARG A 59 21.58 14.65 -2.53
N VAL A 60 20.82 13.64 -2.93
CA VAL A 60 21.25 12.23 -2.92
C VAL A 60 21.34 11.75 -4.36
N GLY A 61 22.53 11.87 -4.93
CA GLY A 61 22.76 11.56 -6.35
C GLY A 61 21.96 12.50 -7.26
N LEU A 62 20.98 11.92 -7.97
CA LEU A 62 20.10 12.68 -8.85
C LEU A 62 18.87 13.21 -8.12
N ASP A 63 18.49 12.61 -7.00
CA ASP A 63 17.29 12.92 -6.23
C ASP A 63 17.59 13.93 -5.14
N ARG A 64 16.53 14.45 -4.51
CA ARG A 64 16.61 15.45 -3.45
C ARG A 64 15.77 15.01 -2.27
N ILE A 65 16.25 15.22 -1.06
CA ILE A 65 15.48 15.02 0.16
C ILE A 65 15.10 16.40 0.69
N TYR A 66 13.81 16.67 0.77
CA TYR A 66 13.26 17.89 1.33
C TYR A 66 12.85 17.60 2.77
N SER A 67 13.53 18.20 3.73
CA SER A 67 13.10 18.21 5.12
C SER A 67 12.28 19.45 5.39
N PHE A 68 11.14 19.30 6.05
CA PHE A 68 10.24 20.39 6.37
C PHE A 68 9.71 20.26 7.79
N SER A 69 9.34 21.39 8.39
CA SER A 69 8.60 21.42 9.65
C SER A 69 7.33 22.24 9.53
N PHE A 70 6.33 21.91 10.34
CA PHE A 70 5.07 22.63 10.42
C PHE A 70 4.52 22.56 11.84
N LEU A 71 3.62 23.49 12.16
CA LEU A 71 2.90 23.50 13.44
C LEU A 71 1.52 22.86 13.25
N SER A 72 1.19 21.89 14.08
CA SER A 72 -0.16 21.36 14.19
C SER A 72 -1.09 22.36 14.89
N GLN A 73 -2.41 22.20 14.76
CA GLN A 73 -3.41 23.03 15.44
C GLN A 73 -3.19 23.14 16.96
N ASN A 74 -2.60 22.12 17.58
CA ASN A 74 -2.30 22.10 19.02
C ASN A 74 -1.00 22.84 19.39
N GLY A 75 -0.32 23.47 18.44
CA GLY A 75 0.94 24.18 18.65
C GLY A 75 2.17 23.27 18.74
N ASN A 76 2.02 21.97 18.50
CA ASN A 76 3.13 21.02 18.42
C ASN A 76 3.85 21.17 17.08
N GLU A 77 5.18 21.23 17.11
CA GLU A 77 6.01 21.19 15.91
C GLU A 77 6.23 19.75 15.47
N TYR A 78 5.96 19.50 14.20
CA TYR A 78 6.26 18.24 13.53
C TYR A 78 7.29 18.49 12.44
N SER A 79 8.19 17.55 12.26
CA SER A 79 9.16 17.56 11.16
C SER A 79 9.11 16.24 10.41
N ASN A 80 9.24 16.33 9.10
CA ASN A 80 9.26 15.17 8.23
C ASN A 80 10.23 15.42 7.07
N SER A 81 10.58 14.35 6.36
CA SER A 81 11.47 14.39 5.21
C SER A 81 10.91 13.55 4.08
N GLU A 82 10.91 14.10 2.87
CA GLU A 82 10.38 13.43 1.69
C GLU A 82 11.45 13.35 0.60
N LEU A 83 11.65 12.15 0.05
CA LEU A 83 12.55 11.92 -1.07
C LEU A 83 11.82 12.23 -2.36
N VAL A 84 12.31 13.25 -3.06
CA VAL A 84 11.74 13.78 -4.28
C VAL A 84 12.61 13.39 -5.46
N ASN A 85 12.04 12.60 -6.35
CA ASN A 85 12.69 12.22 -7.59
C ASN A 85 12.96 13.46 -8.45
N ARG A 86 14.12 13.52 -9.11
CA ARG A 86 14.52 14.61 -10.02
C ARG A 86 13.48 14.98 -11.09
N PHE A 87 12.58 14.06 -11.43
CA PHE A 87 11.55 14.27 -12.45
C PHE A 87 10.31 15.03 -11.90
N LEU A 88 10.18 15.14 -10.58
CA LEU A 88 9.11 15.91 -9.94
C LEU A 88 9.55 17.38 -9.83
N LEU A 89 8.65 18.28 -10.25
CA LEU A 89 8.88 19.72 -10.22
C LEU A 89 8.58 20.26 -8.81
N LEU A 90 9.55 20.19 -7.91
CA LEU A 90 9.56 20.93 -6.66
C LEU A 90 10.79 21.83 -6.63
N ASP A 91 10.59 23.14 -6.73
CA ASP A 91 11.67 24.14 -6.70
C ASP A 91 11.58 25.01 -5.44
N ALA A 92 11.46 24.35 -4.29
CA ALA A 92 11.53 25.00 -2.98
C ALA A 92 12.98 25.05 -2.47
N LYS A 93 13.32 26.10 -1.71
CA LYS A 93 14.61 26.29 -1.04
C LYS A 93 14.44 26.26 0.47
N VAL A 94 15.55 26.07 1.17
CA VAL A 94 15.58 26.15 2.64
C VAL A 94 15.10 27.54 3.08
N GLY A 95 14.13 27.58 3.99
CA GLY A 95 13.46 28.79 4.47
C GLY A 95 12.21 29.17 3.69
N ASP A 96 11.91 28.52 2.57
CA ASP A 96 10.67 28.78 1.82
C ASP A 96 9.47 28.19 2.58
N THR A 97 8.36 28.92 2.56
CA THR A 97 7.06 28.42 3.00
C THR A 97 6.48 27.49 1.95
N ILE A 98 6.06 26.31 2.36
CA ILE A 98 5.43 25.30 1.51
C ILE A 98 4.07 24.89 2.07
N GLU A 99 3.18 24.43 1.19
CA GLU A 99 1.94 23.79 1.63
C GLU A 99 2.22 22.32 1.94
N VAL A 100 1.80 21.92 3.14
CA VAL A 100 1.91 20.54 3.65
C VAL A 100 0.50 20.04 3.91
N THR A 101 0.18 18.88 3.38
CA THR A 101 -1.09 18.21 3.68
C THR A 101 -0.86 17.18 4.75
N ILE A 102 -1.72 17.20 5.77
CA ILE A 102 -1.65 16.34 6.94
C ILE A 102 -2.96 15.59 7.13
N PHE A 103 -2.87 14.44 7.78
CA PHE A 103 -4.05 13.77 8.33
C PHE A 103 -4.34 14.32 9.73
N PRO A 104 -5.48 15.00 10.00
CA PRO A 104 -5.70 15.73 11.25
C PRO A 104 -5.55 14.88 12.53
N LEU A 105 -5.97 13.61 12.46
CA LEU A 105 -5.90 12.70 13.60
C LEU A 105 -4.48 12.18 13.88
N TYR A 106 -3.63 12.10 12.85
CA TYR A 106 -2.22 11.70 12.95
C TYR A 106 -1.34 12.63 12.12
N PRO A 107 -0.98 13.81 12.66
CA PRO A 107 -0.18 14.80 11.93
C PRO A 107 1.20 14.30 11.47
N GLU A 108 1.72 13.24 12.08
CA GLU A 108 2.96 12.56 11.64
C GLU A 108 2.85 12.06 10.18
N ILE A 109 1.63 11.79 9.72
CA ILE A 109 1.32 11.45 8.33
C ILE A 109 1.11 12.77 7.59
N SER A 110 2.20 13.25 7.01
CA SER A 110 2.28 14.52 6.31
C SER A 110 3.06 14.35 5.01
N ALA A 111 2.63 15.03 3.96
CA ALA A 111 3.36 15.11 2.70
C ALA A 111 3.30 16.53 2.15
N ILE A 112 4.28 16.91 1.33
CA ILE A 112 4.22 18.18 0.61
C ILE A 112 3.04 18.12 -0.36
N THR A 113 2.15 19.11 -0.32
CA THR A 113 0.86 19.05 -1.04
C THR A 113 1.03 18.83 -2.55
N SER A 114 2.07 19.43 -3.15
CA SER A 114 2.38 19.27 -4.57
C SER A 114 2.90 17.87 -4.95
N LEU A 115 3.32 17.06 -3.97
CA LEU A 115 3.85 15.71 -4.17
C LEU A 115 2.81 14.61 -3.93
N ILE A 116 1.64 14.92 -3.36
CA ILE A 116 0.56 13.94 -3.15
C ILE A 116 0.22 13.14 -4.42
N PRO A 117 0.13 13.73 -5.64
CA PRO A 117 -0.14 12.95 -6.85
C PRO A 117 0.91 11.88 -7.15
N SER A 118 2.14 12.02 -6.64
CA SER A 118 3.18 11.00 -6.83
C SER A 118 2.91 9.73 -6.01
N LEU A 119 2.18 9.83 -4.89
CA LEU A 119 1.78 8.72 -4.03
C LEU A 119 0.63 7.89 -4.60
N GLU A 120 -0.09 8.41 -5.60
CA GLU A 120 -1.26 7.76 -6.21
C GLU A 120 -0.91 6.38 -6.78
N ASN A 121 0.27 6.24 -7.38
CA ASN A 121 0.71 4.97 -7.94
C ASN A 121 0.87 3.90 -6.86
N GLY A 122 1.53 4.23 -5.73
CA GLY A 122 1.64 3.35 -4.58
C GLY A 122 0.28 2.92 -4.05
N PHE A 123 -0.68 3.84 -3.96
CA PHE A 123 -2.05 3.52 -3.57
C PHE A 123 -2.71 2.50 -4.49
N TRP A 124 -2.64 2.68 -5.81
CA TRP A 124 -3.26 1.72 -6.75
C TRP A 124 -2.57 0.35 -6.73
N ILE A 125 -1.24 0.30 -6.54
CA ILE A 125 -0.48 -0.95 -6.38
C ILE A 125 -0.93 -1.67 -5.11
N MET A 126 -1.00 -0.95 -4.00
CA MET A 126 -1.46 -1.48 -2.71
C MET A 126 -2.90 -2.00 -2.80
N LEU A 127 -3.82 -1.20 -3.36
CA LEU A 127 -5.23 -1.57 -3.50
C LEU A 127 -5.40 -2.82 -4.39
N THR A 128 -4.67 -2.88 -5.49
CA THR A 128 -4.67 -4.02 -6.40
C THR A 128 -4.12 -5.27 -5.71
N GLY A 129 -3.00 -5.14 -5.00
CA GLY A 129 -2.41 -6.23 -4.20
C GLY A 129 -3.39 -6.76 -3.15
N ALA A 130 -4.04 -5.86 -2.41
CA ALA A 130 -5.07 -6.21 -1.42
C ALA A 130 -6.26 -6.94 -2.06
N ALA A 131 -6.76 -6.46 -3.20
CA ALA A 131 -7.84 -7.12 -3.93
C ALA A 131 -7.45 -8.53 -4.39
N PHE A 132 -6.22 -8.73 -4.89
CA PHE A 132 -5.70 -10.05 -5.24
C PHE A 132 -5.63 -10.99 -4.04
N VAL A 133 -5.16 -10.51 -2.89
CA VAL A 133 -5.11 -11.30 -1.64
C VAL A 133 -6.51 -11.75 -1.24
N VAL A 134 -7.48 -10.84 -1.24
CA VAL A 134 -8.87 -11.15 -0.87
C VAL A 134 -9.48 -12.17 -1.83
N LEU A 135 -9.35 -11.97 -3.13
CA LEU A 135 -9.87 -12.89 -4.14
C LEU A 135 -9.24 -14.27 -4.02
N ALA A 136 -7.91 -14.34 -3.88
CA ALA A 136 -7.18 -15.59 -3.75
C ALA A 136 -7.50 -16.31 -2.43
N ALA A 137 -7.69 -15.58 -1.33
CA ALA A 137 -8.15 -16.13 -0.07
C ALA A 137 -9.56 -16.75 -0.19
N VAL A 138 -10.49 -16.05 -0.82
CA VAL A 138 -11.85 -16.56 -1.09
C VAL A 138 -11.79 -17.84 -1.93
N ILE A 139 -11.02 -17.84 -3.03
CA ILE A 139 -10.83 -19.02 -3.87
C ILE A 139 -10.23 -20.19 -3.09
N SER A 140 -9.26 -19.91 -2.21
CA SER A 140 -8.62 -20.92 -1.35
C SER A 140 -9.62 -21.55 -0.39
N VAL A 141 -10.44 -20.73 0.29
CA VAL A 141 -11.49 -21.20 1.21
C VAL A 141 -12.50 -22.07 0.47
N PHE A 142 -13.00 -21.65 -0.68
CA PHE A 142 -13.93 -22.45 -1.49
C PHE A 142 -13.32 -23.79 -1.93
N SER A 143 -12.05 -23.80 -2.31
CA SER A 143 -11.36 -25.02 -2.74
C SER A 143 -11.16 -26.00 -1.56
N ILE A 144 -10.84 -25.49 -0.37
CA ILE A 144 -10.75 -26.29 0.86
C ILE A 144 -12.12 -26.88 1.22
N LEU A 145 -13.19 -26.07 1.17
CA LEU A 145 -14.54 -26.55 1.46
C LEU A 145 -14.95 -27.68 0.50
N GLN A 146 -14.65 -27.56 -0.79
CA GLN A 146 -14.89 -28.64 -1.76
C GLN A 146 -14.09 -29.90 -1.42
N LEU A 147 -12.79 -29.77 -1.11
CA LEU A 147 -11.96 -30.90 -0.68
C LEU A 147 -12.49 -31.61 0.58
N VAL A 148 -12.97 -30.85 1.57
CA VAL A 148 -13.58 -31.42 2.78
C VAL A 148 -14.88 -32.18 2.44
N THR A 149 -15.69 -31.64 1.53
CA THR A 149 -16.93 -32.30 1.08
C THR A 149 -16.63 -33.61 0.37
N HIS A 150 -15.63 -33.63 -0.53
CA HIS A 150 -15.19 -34.85 -1.20
C HIS A 150 -14.67 -35.90 -0.21
N ARG A 151 -13.83 -35.50 0.76
CA ARG A 151 -13.36 -36.41 1.82
C ARG A 151 -14.49 -36.98 2.68
N LYS A 152 -15.55 -36.21 2.95
CA LYS A 152 -16.72 -36.72 3.68
C LYS A 152 -17.49 -37.75 2.85
N GLN A 153 -17.66 -37.51 1.55
CA GLN A 153 -18.32 -38.45 0.64
C GLN A 153 -17.53 -39.75 0.46
N ASP A 154 -16.19 -39.68 0.40
CA ASP A 154 -15.29 -40.85 0.35
C ASP A 154 -15.31 -41.69 1.63
N ARG A 155 -15.92 -41.21 2.72
CA ARG A 155 -16.04 -41.96 3.98
C ARG A 155 -17.25 -42.89 4.01
N TYR A 156 -18.19 -42.73 3.07
CA TYR A 156 -19.46 -43.46 3.01
C TYR A 156 -19.55 -44.40 1.79
N TYR A 157 -18.50 -44.48 0.97
CA TYR A 157 -18.32 -45.39 -0.16
C TYR A 157 -16.98 -46.12 -0.02
#